data_AF-A0AA43S5V1-F1
#
_entry.id   AF-A0AA43S5V1-F1
#
_cell.length_a   1.000
_cell.length_b   1.000
_cell.length_c   1.000
_cell.angle_alpha   90.00
_cell.angle_beta   90.00
_cell.angle_gamma   90.00
#
_symmetry.space_group_name_H-M   'P 1'
#
loop_
_entity.id
_entity.type
_entity.pdbx_description
1 polymer ?
#
loop_
_entity_poly.entity_id
_entity_poly.type
_entity_poly.pdbx_seq_one_letter_code
_entity_poly.pdbx_strand_id
1 'polypeptide(L)'
;MKNFFRVVCLSTLVLAGCANNKPSGTELTPENKAEIQEQVKTVQKKMSACVAGVNKTDDAKYVDANIIVISANNPNAKKLFNSADFISDEQAVELKKFKEATMQCRSIAKELPKPELVAVYEYYNSKVDDVYNDLVNKRITIGVANQERQMRLHYTNDKWAQAMKTYQGG
;
A
#
# COMPACT_ATOMS: atom_id res chain seq x y z
N MET A 1 -48.83 -17.02 31.40
CA MET A 1 -48.33 -17.20 32.77
C MET A 1 -47.84 -18.63 32.96
N LYS A 2 -46.61 -18.76 33.50
CA LYS A 2 -46.03 -19.86 34.30
C LYS A 2 -45.67 -21.22 33.66
N ASN A 3 -44.34 -21.36 33.54
CA ASN A 3 -43.49 -22.43 34.07
C ASN A 3 -43.44 -23.79 33.37
N PHE A 4 -42.34 -24.03 32.64
CA PHE A 4 -41.74 -25.35 32.51
C PHE A 4 -40.29 -25.34 33.01
N PHE A 5 -40.10 -25.89 34.21
CA PHE A 5 -38.81 -26.27 34.79
C PHE A 5 -38.86 -27.79 35.02
N ARG A 6 -38.09 -28.55 34.24
CA ARG A 6 -37.53 -29.88 34.56
C ARG A 6 -36.26 -29.99 33.71
N VAL A 7 -35.12 -29.50 34.18
CA VAL A 7 -34.11 -30.27 34.94
C VAL A 7 -33.88 -31.64 34.31
N VAL A 8 -32.92 -31.69 33.38
CA VAL A 8 -32.07 -32.87 33.16
C VAL A 8 -30.63 -32.36 33.16
N CYS A 9 -30.01 -32.42 34.33
CA CYS A 9 -28.56 -32.49 34.44
C CYS A 9 -28.15 -33.93 34.14
N LEU A 10 -27.26 -34.16 33.18
CA LEU A 10 -26.15 -35.07 33.40
C LEU A 10 -25.02 -34.80 32.41
N SER A 11 -23.98 -34.23 33.00
CA SER A 11 -22.60 -34.05 32.57
C SER A 11 -21.92 -35.32 32.03
N THR A 12 -21.02 -35.12 31.06
CA THR A 12 -19.72 -35.80 30.78
C THR A 12 -19.47 -35.73 29.25
N LEU A 13 -18.32 -35.33 28.69
CA LEU A 13 -16.94 -35.21 29.13
C LEU A 13 -16.28 -33.98 28.48
N VAL A 14 -15.50 -33.26 29.29
CA VAL A 14 -14.36 -32.45 28.82
C VAL A 14 -13.23 -33.43 28.52
N LEU A 15 -12.62 -33.37 27.33
CA LEU A 15 -11.20 -33.68 27.11
C LEU A 15 -10.77 -33.23 25.70
N ALA A 16 -9.80 -32.32 25.69
CA ALA A 16 -8.69 -32.14 24.74
C ALA A 16 -9.00 -31.97 23.23
N GLY A 17 -8.60 -30.90 22.56
CA GLY A 17 -7.69 -29.85 22.96
C GLY A 17 -7.81 -28.62 22.08
N CYS A 18 -7.85 -27.46 22.73
CA CYS A 18 -7.35 -26.25 22.13
C CYS A 18 -5.87 -26.50 21.86
N ALA A 19 -5.49 -26.76 20.61
CA ALA A 19 -4.14 -26.54 20.17
C ALA A 19 -3.88 -25.03 20.32
N ASN A 20 -3.46 -24.63 21.52
CA ASN A 20 -2.74 -23.39 21.75
C ASN A 20 -1.42 -23.53 20.99
N ASN A 21 -1.45 -23.25 19.69
CA ASN A 21 -0.29 -22.74 19.01
C ASN A 21 -0.05 -21.36 19.62
N LYS A 22 0.58 -21.32 20.80
CA LYS A 22 1.33 -20.12 21.19
C LYS A 22 2.24 -19.84 20.01
N PRO A 23 2.21 -18.64 19.41
CA PRO A 23 3.30 -18.26 18.54
C PRO A 23 4.55 -18.41 19.40
N SER A 24 5.50 -19.23 18.97
CA SER A 24 6.87 -19.14 19.45
C SER A 24 7.39 -17.79 18.96
N GLY A 25 6.94 -16.71 19.60
CA GLY A 25 7.44 -15.38 19.38
C GLY A 25 8.80 -15.34 20.03
N THR A 26 9.84 -15.68 19.25
CA THR A 26 11.19 -15.26 19.60
C THR A 26 11.12 -13.76 19.76
N GLU A 27 11.26 -13.28 21.00
CA GLU A 27 11.27 -11.86 21.28
C GLU A 27 12.43 -11.23 20.51
N LEU A 28 12.15 -10.20 19.72
CA LEU A 28 13.15 -9.57 18.88
C LEU A 28 14.15 -8.83 19.76
N THR A 29 15.41 -9.27 19.73
CA THR A 29 16.50 -8.56 20.38
C THR A 29 16.72 -7.17 19.74
N PRO A 30 17.31 -6.21 20.45
CA PRO A 30 17.70 -4.92 19.86
C PRO A 30 18.57 -5.06 18.61
N GLU A 31 19.49 -6.04 18.59
CA GLU A 31 20.37 -6.33 17.45
C GLU A 31 19.57 -6.80 16.23
N ASN A 32 18.62 -7.72 16.41
CA ASN A 32 17.74 -8.15 15.32
C ASN A 32 16.86 -7.00 14.80
N LYS A 33 16.37 -6.12 15.69
CA LYS A 33 15.58 -4.94 15.28
C LYS A 33 16.42 -3.98 14.44
N ALA A 34 17.66 -3.71 14.86
CA ALA A 34 18.59 -2.84 14.13
C ALA A 34 18.94 -3.41 12.74
N GLU A 35 19.19 -4.72 12.65
CA GLU A 35 19.45 -5.40 11.38
C GLU A 35 18.24 -5.28 10.43
N ILE A 36 17.03 -5.53 10.92
CA ILE A 36 15.79 -5.39 10.13
C ILE A 36 15.64 -3.95 9.62
N GLN A 37 15.90 -2.95 10.47
CA GLN A 37 15.84 -1.55 10.04
C GLN A 37 16.84 -1.23 8.93
N GLU A 38 18.06 -1.77 9.00
CA GLU A 38 19.09 -1.52 8.00
C GLU A 38 18.76 -2.17 6.65
N GLN A 39 18.22 -3.40 6.69
CA GLN A 39 17.69 -4.07 5.50
C GLN A 39 16.53 -3.27 4.90
N VAL A 40 15.58 -2.78 5.72
CA VAL A 40 14.49 -1.91 5.27
C VAL A 40 15.01 -0.66 4.57
N LYS A 41 15.96 0.07 5.18
CA LYS A 41 16.55 1.28 4.57
C LYS A 41 17.20 0.98 3.22
N THR A 42 17.92 -0.15 3.13
CA THR A 42 18.56 -0.59 1.89
C THR A 42 17.52 -0.81 0.79
N VAL A 43 16.44 -1.53 1.08
CA VAL A 43 15.36 -1.77 0.12
C VAL A 43 14.65 -0.48 -0.26
N GLN A 44 14.31 0.39 0.70
CA GLN A 44 13.70 1.70 0.43
C GLN A 44 14.57 2.59 -0.47
N LYS A 45 15.90 2.56 -0.29
CA LYS A 45 16.84 3.26 -1.18
C LYS A 45 16.78 2.72 -2.61
N LYS A 46 16.75 1.39 -2.78
CA LYS A 46 16.60 0.76 -4.11
C LYS A 46 15.28 1.15 -4.77
N MET A 47 14.17 1.07 -4.02
CA MET A 47 12.84 1.47 -4.50
C MET A 47 12.83 2.94 -4.94
N SER A 48 13.37 3.83 -4.11
CA SER A 48 13.44 5.27 -4.40
C SER A 48 14.28 5.56 -5.64
N ALA A 49 15.42 4.86 -5.80
CA ALA A 49 16.26 5.00 -6.98
C ALA A 49 15.54 4.53 -8.26
N CYS A 50 14.82 3.40 -8.20
CA CYS A 50 14.04 2.90 -9.33
C CYS A 50 12.94 3.88 -9.75
N VAL A 51 12.12 4.35 -8.79
CA VAL A 51 11.06 5.32 -9.04
C VAL A 51 11.63 6.64 -9.58
N ALA A 52 12.76 7.11 -9.05
CA ALA A 52 13.44 8.29 -9.57
C ALA A 52 13.95 8.09 -11.00
N GLY A 53 14.33 6.88 -11.40
CA GLY A 53 14.65 6.53 -12.79
C GLY A 53 13.43 6.64 -13.71
N VAL A 54 12.31 6.04 -13.31
CA VAL A 54 11.05 6.12 -14.06
C VAL A 54 10.55 7.56 -14.20
N ASN A 55 10.60 8.35 -13.12
CA ASN A 55 10.12 9.73 -13.11
C ASN A 55 10.91 10.69 -14.02
N LYS A 56 12.07 10.26 -14.55
CA LYS A 56 12.85 11.04 -15.52
C LYS A 56 12.44 10.81 -16.97
N THR A 57 11.66 9.77 -17.24
CA THR A 57 11.14 9.46 -18.58
C THR A 57 10.16 10.54 -19.05
N ASP A 58 10.03 10.69 -20.36
CA ASP A 58 9.15 11.73 -20.92
C ASP A 58 7.68 11.42 -20.68
N ASP A 59 7.28 10.14 -20.74
CA ASP A 59 5.94 9.67 -20.36
C ASP A 59 5.61 10.07 -18.90
N ALA A 60 6.55 9.89 -17.97
CA ALA A 60 6.34 10.27 -16.57
C ALA A 60 6.21 11.79 -16.38
N LYS A 61 7.02 12.60 -17.09
CA LYS A 61 6.90 14.06 -17.06
C LYS A 61 5.57 14.53 -17.63
N TYR A 62 5.11 13.90 -18.72
CA TYR A 62 3.82 14.20 -19.32
C TYR A 62 2.68 13.87 -18.36
N VAL A 63 2.70 12.67 -17.76
CA VAL A 63 1.70 12.25 -16.77
C VAL A 63 1.70 13.19 -15.56
N ASP A 64 2.87 13.55 -15.04
CA ASP A 64 3.01 14.50 -13.93
C ASP A 64 2.38 15.85 -14.28
N ALA A 65 2.69 16.39 -15.46
CA ALA A 65 2.19 17.70 -15.86
C ALA A 65 0.67 17.73 -16.14
N ASN A 66 0.07 16.63 -16.59
CA ASN A 66 -1.26 16.66 -17.21
C ASN A 66 -2.31 15.74 -16.58
N ILE A 67 -1.93 14.73 -15.79
CA ILE A 67 -2.85 13.66 -15.40
C ILE A 67 -2.76 13.38 -13.89
N ILE A 68 -1.61 12.97 -13.37
CA ILE A 68 -1.45 12.57 -11.96
C ILE A 68 -0.25 13.29 -11.37
N VAL A 69 -0.43 13.96 -10.23
CA VAL A 69 0.67 14.56 -9.47
C VAL A 69 1.57 13.46 -8.92
N ILE A 70 2.80 13.43 -9.45
CA ILE A 70 3.88 12.52 -9.08
C ILE A 70 4.95 13.28 -8.28
N SER A 71 5.32 14.49 -8.73
CA SER A 71 6.36 15.30 -8.09
C SER A 71 5.78 16.23 -7.02
N ALA A 72 6.52 16.40 -5.91
CA ALA A 72 6.09 17.25 -4.79
C ALA A 72 6.00 18.74 -5.16
N ASN A 73 6.79 19.17 -6.14
CA ASN A 73 6.88 20.56 -6.62
C ASN A 73 6.19 20.76 -7.99
N ASN A 74 5.23 19.90 -8.33
CA ASN A 74 4.51 19.99 -9.58
C ASN A 74 3.75 21.34 -9.69
N PRO A 75 4.06 22.19 -10.70
CA PRO A 75 3.45 23.51 -10.84
C PRO A 75 1.95 23.44 -11.19
N ASN A 76 1.49 22.32 -11.76
CA ASN A 76 0.12 22.09 -12.16
C ASN A 76 -0.70 21.37 -11.08
N ALA A 77 -0.12 21.04 -9.92
CA ALA A 77 -0.79 20.23 -8.90
C ALA A 77 -2.19 20.78 -8.54
N LYS A 78 -2.30 22.08 -8.26
CA LYS A 78 -3.59 22.71 -7.94
C LYS A 78 -4.62 22.54 -9.06
N LYS A 79 -4.21 22.66 -10.33
CA LYS A 79 -5.10 22.44 -11.47
C LYS A 79 -5.56 20.99 -11.53
N LEU A 80 -4.63 20.05 -11.39
CA LEU A 80 -4.92 18.61 -11.48
C LEU A 80 -5.86 18.15 -10.36
N PHE A 81 -5.62 18.55 -9.10
CA PHE A 81 -6.49 18.20 -7.97
C PHE A 81 -7.92 18.76 -8.07
N ASN A 82 -8.12 19.85 -8.81
CA ASN A 82 -9.42 20.49 -9.00
C ASN A 82 -10.06 20.21 -10.38
N SER A 83 -9.43 19.37 -11.22
CA SER A 83 -9.93 19.11 -12.55
C SER A 83 -11.23 18.27 -12.50
N ALA A 84 -12.26 18.78 -13.15
CA ALA A 84 -13.50 18.05 -13.42
C ALA A 84 -13.43 17.24 -14.73
N ASP A 85 -12.29 17.27 -15.43
CA ASP A 85 -12.14 16.65 -16.73
C ASP A 85 -11.89 15.15 -16.59
N PHE A 86 -12.49 14.39 -17.50
CA PHE A 86 -12.05 13.02 -17.75
C PHE A 86 -10.78 13.02 -18.59
N ILE A 87 -10.00 11.96 -18.45
CA ILE A 87 -8.79 11.76 -19.24
C ILE A 87 -9.15 11.66 -20.73
N SER A 88 -8.33 12.26 -21.61
CA SER A 88 -8.41 12.03 -23.06
C SER A 88 -7.89 10.65 -23.43
N ASP A 89 -8.17 10.19 -24.65
CA ASP A 89 -7.67 8.88 -25.10
C ASP A 89 -6.13 8.86 -25.22
N GLU A 90 -5.52 9.98 -25.63
CA GLU A 90 -4.07 10.16 -25.66
C GLU A 90 -3.48 10.11 -24.25
N GLN A 91 -4.07 10.85 -23.31
CA GLN A 91 -3.63 10.82 -21.92
C GLN A 91 -3.78 9.42 -21.30
N ALA A 92 -4.81 8.66 -21.68
CA ALA A 92 -4.99 7.28 -21.23
C ALA A 92 -3.90 6.33 -21.75
N VAL A 93 -3.41 6.56 -22.97
CA VAL A 93 -2.25 5.82 -23.53
C VAL A 93 -0.99 6.15 -22.72
N GLU A 94 -0.73 7.43 -22.45
CA GLU A 94 0.45 7.85 -21.67
C GLU A 94 0.40 7.34 -20.22
N LEU A 95 -0.77 7.34 -19.59
CA LEU A 95 -0.94 6.79 -18.25
C LEU A 95 -0.67 5.27 -18.21
N LYS A 96 -1.03 4.52 -19.25
CA LYS A 96 -0.74 3.08 -19.35
C LYS A 96 0.75 2.82 -19.49
N LYS A 97 1.45 3.55 -20.37
CA LYS A 97 2.92 3.44 -20.51
C LYS A 97 3.64 3.77 -19.21
N PHE A 98 3.24 4.85 -18.54
CA PHE A 98 3.78 5.20 -17.24
C PHE A 98 3.52 4.10 -16.20
N LYS A 99 2.29 3.56 -16.13
CA LYS A 99 1.97 2.44 -15.24
C LYS A 99 2.89 1.25 -15.49
N GLU A 100 3.04 0.82 -16.74
CA GLU A 100 3.94 -0.27 -17.14
C GLU A 100 5.39 0.01 -16.73
N ALA A 101 5.89 1.22 -16.97
CA ALA A 101 7.22 1.63 -16.55
C ALA A 101 7.41 1.57 -15.03
N THR A 102 6.38 1.87 -14.22
CA THR A 102 6.47 1.75 -12.75
C THR A 102 6.42 0.30 -12.26
N MET A 103 5.86 -0.64 -13.02
CA MET A 103 5.73 -2.04 -12.59
C MET A 103 7.09 -2.69 -12.31
N GLN A 104 8.13 -2.30 -13.04
CA GLN A 104 9.49 -2.81 -12.83
C GLN A 104 10.02 -2.54 -11.42
N CYS A 105 9.57 -1.45 -10.77
CA CYS A 105 10.02 -1.08 -9.43
C CYS A 105 9.30 -1.86 -8.32
N ARG A 106 8.18 -2.52 -8.63
CA ARG A 106 7.33 -3.17 -7.62
C ARG A 106 7.95 -4.45 -7.07
N SER A 107 8.73 -5.17 -7.86
CA SER A 107 9.42 -6.38 -7.44
C SER A 107 10.40 -6.13 -6.29
N ILE A 108 10.99 -4.93 -6.23
CA ILE A 108 11.94 -4.54 -5.18
C ILE A 108 11.29 -4.59 -3.79
N ALA A 109 9.99 -4.28 -3.67
CA ALA A 109 9.28 -4.35 -2.40
C ALA A 109 9.26 -5.77 -1.80
N LYS A 110 9.41 -6.81 -2.63
CA LYS A 110 9.50 -8.21 -2.18
C LYS A 110 10.81 -8.53 -1.48
N GLU A 111 11.82 -7.65 -1.57
CA GLU A 111 13.09 -7.77 -0.84
C GLU A 111 12.96 -7.32 0.62
N LEU A 112 11.82 -6.76 1.05
CA LEU A 112 11.63 -6.37 2.43
C LEU A 112 11.71 -7.57 3.38
N PRO A 113 12.32 -7.41 4.57
CA PRO A 113 12.70 -8.53 5.42
C PRO A 113 11.52 -9.22 6.12
N LYS A 114 10.31 -8.64 6.03
CA LYS A 114 9.14 -9.06 6.79
C LYS A 114 7.86 -9.03 5.92
N PRO A 115 7.04 -10.09 5.93
CA PRO A 115 5.85 -10.18 5.09
C PRO A 115 4.86 -9.02 5.28
N GLU A 116 4.69 -8.54 6.51
CA GLU A 116 3.80 -7.42 6.80
C GLU A 116 4.28 -6.09 6.19
N LEU A 117 5.59 -5.91 6.01
CA LEU A 117 6.15 -4.75 5.33
C LEU A 117 5.94 -4.85 3.81
N VAL A 118 6.09 -6.06 3.24
CA VAL A 118 5.76 -6.35 1.84
C VAL A 118 4.28 -6.04 1.56
N ALA A 119 3.39 -6.52 2.44
CA ALA A 119 1.95 -6.38 2.29
C ALA A 119 1.49 -4.91 2.24
N VAL A 120 2.16 -3.99 2.95
CA VAL A 120 1.86 -2.55 2.89
C VAL A 120 2.07 -1.99 1.48
N TYR A 121 3.17 -2.35 0.82
CA TYR A 121 3.45 -1.90 -0.55
C TYR A 121 2.57 -2.59 -1.59
N GLU A 122 2.29 -3.88 -1.43
CA GLU A 122 1.39 -4.60 -2.33
C GLU A 122 -0.03 -4.02 -2.29
N TYR A 123 -0.53 -3.70 -1.09
CA TYR A 123 -1.79 -2.98 -0.92
C TYR A 123 -1.78 -1.64 -1.66
N TYR A 124 -0.75 -0.80 -1.44
CA TYR A 124 -0.65 0.49 -2.11
C TYR A 124 -0.66 0.36 -3.63
N ASN A 125 0.16 -0.54 -4.17
CA ASN A 125 0.26 -0.78 -5.61
C ASN A 125 -1.09 -1.23 -6.20
N SER A 126 -1.78 -2.16 -5.53
CA SER A 126 -3.12 -2.59 -5.95
C SER A 126 -4.13 -1.43 -5.95
N LYS A 127 -4.12 -0.57 -4.92
CA LYS A 127 -5.07 0.54 -4.84
C LYS A 127 -4.77 1.67 -5.82
N VAL A 128 -3.51 1.91 -6.13
CA VAL A 128 -3.14 2.83 -7.20
C VAL A 128 -3.52 2.27 -8.57
N ASP A 129 -3.40 0.95 -8.78
CA ASP A 129 -3.86 0.30 -10.01
C ASP A 129 -5.36 0.43 -10.22
N ASP A 130 -6.15 0.26 -9.15
CA ASP A 130 -7.60 0.47 -9.19
C ASP A 130 -7.92 1.91 -9.66
N VAL A 131 -7.26 2.92 -9.07
CA VAL A 131 -7.42 4.34 -9.46
C VAL A 131 -7.05 4.56 -10.92
N TYR A 132 -5.92 4.03 -11.39
CA TYR A 132 -5.52 4.18 -12.79
C TYR A 132 -6.49 3.49 -13.75
N ASN A 133 -7.00 2.32 -13.39
CA ASN A 133 -7.98 1.62 -14.19
C ASN A 133 -9.30 2.40 -14.27
N ASP A 134 -9.80 2.94 -13.16
CA ASP A 134 -11.02 3.74 -13.15
C ASP A 134 -10.86 5.05 -13.92
N LEU A 135 -9.69 5.69 -13.83
CA LEU A 135 -9.36 6.88 -14.59
C LEU A 135 -9.31 6.60 -16.10
N VAL A 136 -8.59 5.56 -16.53
CA VAL A 136 -8.52 5.12 -17.94
C VAL A 136 -9.91 4.79 -18.50
N ASN A 137 -10.77 4.17 -17.69
CA ASN A 137 -12.14 3.84 -18.08
C ASN A 137 -13.12 5.01 -17.94
N LYS A 138 -12.63 6.23 -17.67
CA LYS A 138 -13.43 7.46 -17.52
C LYS A 138 -14.54 7.31 -16.48
N ARG A 139 -14.34 6.50 -15.44
CA ARG A 139 -15.26 6.36 -14.30
C ARG A 139 -15.07 7.46 -13.26
N ILE A 140 -13.87 8.02 -13.19
CA ILE A 140 -13.49 9.12 -12.31
C ILE A 140 -12.77 10.21 -13.12
N THR A 141 -12.85 11.46 -12.64
CA THR A 141 -12.13 12.60 -13.24
C THR A 141 -10.67 12.60 -12.81
N ILE A 142 -9.86 13.42 -13.49
CA ILE A 142 -8.46 13.68 -13.12
C ILE A 142 -8.35 14.16 -11.66
N GLY A 143 -9.23 15.07 -11.23
CA GLY A 143 -9.25 15.56 -9.85
C GLY A 143 -9.51 14.48 -8.83
N VAL A 144 -10.53 13.64 -9.06
CA VAL A 144 -10.88 12.52 -8.18
C VAL A 144 -9.73 11.51 -8.10
N ALA A 145 -9.11 11.17 -9.23
CA ALA A 145 -7.97 10.25 -9.25
C ALA A 145 -6.77 10.75 -8.41
N ASN A 146 -6.47 12.05 -8.46
CA ASN A 146 -5.40 12.65 -7.66
C ASN A 146 -5.73 12.63 -6.16
N GLN A 147 -6.97 12.96 -5.79
CA GLN A 147 -7.43 12.90 -4.41
C GLN A 147 -7.37 11.47 -3.85
N GLU A 148 -7.89 10.50 -4.61
CA GLU A 148 -7.85 9.09 -4.21
C GLU A 148 -6.42 8.59 -4.04
N ARG A 149 -5.55 8.85 -5.01
CA ARG A 149 -4.14 8.45 -4.92
C ARG A 149 -3.45 9.04 -3.70
N GLN A 150 -3.72 10.32 -3.38
CA GLN A 150 -3.19 10.97 -2.18
C GLN A 150 -3.70 10.30 -0.90
N MET A 151 -5.00 9.96 -0.84
CA MET A 151 -5.56 9.21 0.29
C MET A 151 -4.91 7.83 0.45
N ARG A 152 -4.67 7.09 -0.65
CA ARG A 152 -3.98 5.79 -0.60
C ARG A 152 -2.55 5.94 -0.11
N LEU A 153 -1.86 7.00 -0.51
CA LEU A 153 -0.51 7.30 -0.03
C LEU A 153 -0.50 7.57 1.48
N HIS A 154 -1.40 8.42 1.98
CA HIS A 154 -1.53 8.68 3.42
C HIS A 154 -1.81 7.40 4.22
N TYR A 155 -2.82 6.63 3.80
CA TYR A 155 -3.15 5.35 4.45
C TYR A 155 -1.95 4.39 4.47
N THR A 156 -1.20 4.31 3.37
CA THR A 156 -0.02 3.45 3.26
C THR A 156 1.09 3.90 4.21
N ASN A 157 1.33 5.21 4.31
CA ASN A 157 2.31 5.75 5.25
C ASN A 157 1.94 5.44 6.70
N ASP A 158 0.66 5.52 7.06
CA ASP A 158 0.18 5.18 8.40
C ASP A 158 0.36 3.68 8.69
N LYS A 159 0.02 2.82 7.73
CA LYS A 159 0.22 1.36 7.85
C LYS A 159 1.69 0.98 7.90
N TRP A 160 2.52 1.66 7.13
CA TRP A 160 3.97 1.51 7.18
C TRP A 160 4.51 1.86 8.57
N ALA A 161 4.12 3.03 9.11
CA ALA A 161 4.52 3.45 10.44
C ALA A 161 4.05 2.44 11.51
N GLN A 162 2.82 1.94 11.41
CA GLN A 162 2.29 0.91 12.31
C GLN A 162 3.11 -0.39 12.23
N ALA A 163 3.42 -0.87 11.04
CA ALA A 163 4.22 -2.09 10.85
C ALA A 163 5.66 -1.92 11.37
N MET A 164 6.25 -0.73 11.18
CA MET A 164 7.60 -0.42 11.63
C MET A 164 7.73 -0.26 13.15
N LYS A 165 6.67 0.02 13.90
CA LYS A 165 6.72 0.17 15.38
C LYS A 165 7.32 -1.05 16.08
N THR A 166 7.04 -2.26 15.59
CA THR A 166 7.58 -3.52 16.13
C THR A 166 9.12 -3.58 16.07
N TYR A 167 9.70 -2.84 15.12
CA TYR A 167 11.13 -2.82 14.82
C TYR A 167 11.83 -1.58 15.33
N GLN A 168 11.11 -0.63 15.93
CA GLN A 168 11.70 0.52 16.59
C GLN A 168 12.23 0.07 17.97
N GLY A 169 13.45 0.51 18.30
CA GLY A 169 14.04 0.27 19.61
C GLY A 169 13.19 0.90 20.71
N GLY A 170 13.08 0.21 21.85
CA GLY A 170 12.52 0.79 23.08
C GLY A 170 13.51 1.75 23.72
#